data_AF-A0A4Q2ZQX2-F1
#
_entry.id   AF-A0A4Q2ZQX2-F1
#
_cell.length_a   1.000
_cell.length_b   1.000
_cell.length_c   1.000
_cell.angle_alpha   90.00
_cell.angle_beta   90.00
_cell.angle_gamma   90.00
#
_symmetry.space_group_name_H-M   'P 1'
#
loop_
_entity.id
_entity.type
_entity.pdbx_description
1 polymer ?
#
loop_
_entity_poly.entity_id
_entity_poly.type
_entity_poly.pdbx_seq_one_letter_code
_entity_poly.pdbx_strand_id
1 'polypeptide(L)'
;MQRQAYATALGSAKGIGAELNTALDTATSPSWNGDPSAPFPATSLGTQLKMVARMIAARDLLDMKRQTFFTQVGGYDTHADQVHDTGPGSGSHTGFHADLLKEMSDAVYAFQRALEWLATNNPTVHAGISDKVVSFTASDFGRTFRSNGFGSDHGWGGHHWVIGGSGGTTGAVKGRWTYGNMPNQYIAGGGGSSDDSGHGRWIPTISVDEYSATLAKWFGVSNSNLDVVFPNLTRFAQRDVGFLR
;
A
#
# COMPACT_ATOMS: atom_id res chain seq x y z
N MET A 1 16.98 24.39 -30.39
CA MET A 1 16.54 23.01 -30.08
C MET A 1 15.94 22.89 -28.66
N GLN A 2 16.65 23.21 -27.57
CA GLN A 2 16.12 23.10 -26.19
C GLN A 2 14.84 23.93 -25.92
N ARG A 3 14.76 25.18 -26.39
CA ARG A 3 13.54 26.02 -26.23
C ARG A 3 12.30 25.41 -26.89
N GLN A 4 12.47 24.78 -28.04
CA GLN A 4 11.37 24.16 -28.78
C GLN A 4 10.92 22.86 -28.09
N ALA A 5 11.87 22.02 -27.66
CA ALA A 5 11.56 20.83 -26.86
C ALA A 5 10.83 21.17 -25.56
N TYR A 6 11.27 22.22 -24.86
CA TYR A 6 10.59 22.72 -23.67
C TYR A 6 9.17 23.22 -23.96
N ALA A 7 9.01 24.04 -25.01
CA ALA A 7 7.70 24.56 -25.40
C ALA A 7 6.71 23.45 -25.78
N THR A 8 7.18 22.44 -26.52
CA THR A 8 6.39 21.25 -26.85
C THR A 8 6.00 20.46 -25.60
N ALA A 9 6.96 20.15 -24.71
CA ALA A 9 6.67 19.43 -23.48
C ALA A 9 5.67 20.17 -22.58
N LEU A 10 5.82 21.49 -22.44
CA LEU A 10 4.89 22.32 -21.68
C LEU A 10 3.50 22.37 -22.33
N GLY A 11 3.43 22.47 -23.66
CA GLY A 11 2.18 22.44 -24.41
C GLY A 11 1.44 21.10 -24.22
N SER A 12 2.15 19.99 -24.36
CA SER A 12 1.61 18.64 -24.12
C SER A 12 1.14 18.47 -22.67
N ALA A 13 1.93 18.92 -21.68
CA ALA A 13 1.54 18.84 -20.28
C ALA A 13 0.26 19.63 -19.96
N LYS A 14 0.09 20.82 -20.56
CA LYS A 14 -1.16 21.60 -20.43
C LYS A 14 -2.35 20.90 -21.09
N GLY A 15 -2.17 20.35 -22.28
CA GLY A 15 -3.21 19.60 -22.99
C GLY A 15 -3.68 18.39 -22.18
N ILE A 16 -2.74 17.55 -21.74
CA ILE A 16 -3.01 16.39 -20.88
C ILE A 16 -3.68 16.82 -19.57
N GLY A 17 -3.22 17.92 -18.96
CA GLY A 17 -3.83 18.45 -17.74
C GLY A 17 -5.28 18.89 -17.94
N ALA A 18 -5.60 19.50 -19.08
CA ALA A 18 -6.98 19.89 -19.42
C ALA A 18 -7.86 18.65 -19.65
N GLU A 19 -7.40 17.67 -20.45
CA GLU A 19 -8.10 16.40 -20.68
C GLU A 19 -8.37 15.66 -19.37
N LEU A 20 -7.36 15.59 -18.50
CA LEU A 20 -7.48 14.97 -17.19
C LEU A 20 -8.53 15.68 -16.33
N ASN A 21 -8.48 17.00 -16.22
CA ASN A 21 -9.45 17.75 -15.44
C ASN A 21 -10.88 17.55 -15.96
N THR A 22 -11.07 17.61 -17.28
CA THR A 22 -12.38 17.33 -17.90
C THR A 22 -12.88 15.93 -17.56
N ALA A 23 -12.02 14.91 -17.64
CA ALA A 23 -12.39 13.54 -17.30
C ALA A 23 -12.74 13.40 -15.81
N LEU A 24 -11.98 14.05 -14.92
CA LEU A 24 -12.20 14.02 -13.47
C LEU A 24 -13.46 14.77 -13.02
N ASP A 25 -13.85 15.82 -13.74
CA ASP A 25 -15.08 16.57 -13.48
C ASP A 25 -16.31 15.87 -14.06
N THR A 26 -16.14 15.17 -15.19
CA THR A 26 -17.20 14.42 -15.88
C THR A 26 -17.49 13.08 -15.20
N ALA A 27 -16.45 12.35 -14.81
CA ALA A 27 -16.59 11.10 -14.08
C ALA A 27 -17.46 11.36 -12.86
N THR A 28 -18.53 10.57 -12.70
CA THR A 28 -19.46 10.71 -11.58
C THR A 28 -18.64 10.78 -10.30
N SER A 29 -18.55 11.98 -9.73
CA SER A 29 -18.01 12.14 -8.40
C SER A 29 -19.08 11.55 -7.49
N PRO A 30 -18.78 10.49 -6.72
CA PRO A 30 -19.44 10.34 -5.45
C PRO A 30 -19.52 11.71 -4.81
N SER A 31 -20.57 11.95 -4.05
CA SER A 31 -20.33 12.66 -2.82
C SER A 31 -19.21 11.85 -2.12
N TRP A 32 -17.95 12.25 -2.28
CA TRP A 32 -16.80 11.59 -1.63
C TRP A 32 -16.88 11.73 -0.08
N ASN A 33 -17.97 12.36 0.38
CA ASN A 33 -18.50 12.53 1.75
C ASN A 33 -19.94 11.98 1.93
N GLY A 34 -20.56 11.34 0.95
CA GLY A 34 -21.98 10.97 1.00
C GLY A 34 -22.26 9.47 1.03
N ASP A 35 -21.25 8.65 1.28
CA ASP A 35 -21.39 7.73 2.40
C ASP A 35 -20.86 8.44 3.66
N PRO A 36 -21.73 9.07 4.48
CA PRO A 36 -21.30 9.75 5.70
C PRO A 36 -20.65 8.79 6.72
N SER A 37 -20.68 7.47 6.49
CA SER A 37 -20.01 6.49 7.35
C SER A 37 -18.51 6.32 7.08
N ALA A 38 -17.96 6.85 5.96
CA ALA A 38 -16.56 6.63 5.59
C ALA A 38 -15.91 7.78 4.76
N PRO A 39 -15.88 9.03 5.26
CA PRO A 39 -15.21 10.12 4.54
C PRO A 39 -13.70 9.89 4.43
N PHE A 40 -13.11 10.28 3.30
CA PHE A 40 -11.64 10.35 3.22
C PHE A 40 -11.10 11.32 4.27
N PRO A 41 -10.13 10.91 5.10
CA PRO A 41 -9.56 11.80 6.10
C PRO A 41 -8.79 12.94 5.42
N ALA A 42 -8.78 14.12 6.04
CA ALA A 42 -8.02 15.29 5.60
C ALA A 42 -6.51 15.17 5.91
N THR A 43 -5.95 13.99 5.66
CA THR A 43 -4.54 13.66 5.85
C THR A 43 -3.82 13.56 4.51
N SER A 44 -2.49 13.41 4.54
CA SER A 44 -1.68 13.29 3.33
C SER A 44 -2.07 12.06 2.51
N LEU A 45 -2.14 10.90 3.17
CA LEU A 45 -2.53 9.65 2.50
C LEU A 45 -4.00 9.65 2.10
N GLY A 46 -4.88 10.20 2.93
CA GLY A 46 -6.32 10.32 2.63
C GLY A 46 -6.58 11.12 1.35
N THR A 47 -5.89 12.25 1.19
CA THR A 47 -6.00 13.10 -0.02
C THR A 47 -5.46 12.39 -1.26
N GLN A 48 -4.33 11.68 -1.13
CA GLN A 48 -3.76 10.90 -2.22
C GLN A 48 -4.69 9.77 -2.66
N LEU A 49 -5.20 8.96 -1.73
CA LEU A 49 -6.11 7.85 -2.04
C LEU A 49 -7.46 8.33 -2.58
N LYS A 50 -7.95 9.50 -2.13
CA LYS A 50 -9.12 10.15 -2.73
C LYS A 50 -8.87 10.46 -4.21
N MET A 51 -7.69 10.98 -4.55
CA MET A 51 -7.34 11.24 -5.94
C MET A 51 -7.22 9.93 -6.73
N VAL A 52 -6.64 8.88 -6.17
CA VAL A 52 -6.60 7.55 -6.81
C VAL A 52 -8.02 7.04 -7.11
N ALA A 53 -8.95 7.15 -6.16
CA ALA A 53 -10.34 6.76 -6.38
C ALA A 53 -11.01 7.56 -7.52
N ARG A 54 -10.74 8.87 -7.60
CA ARG A 54 -11.20 9.71 -8.73
C ARG A 54 -10.60 9.28 -10.07
N MET A 55 -9.31 8.94 -10.11
CA MET A 55 -8.64 8.42 -11.32
C MET A 55 -9.23 7.09 -11.78
N ILE A 56 -9.59 6.21 -10.84
CA ILE A 56 -10.26 4.94 -11.14
C ILE A 56 -11.67 5.21 -11.67
N ALA A 57 -12.40 6.18 -11.11
CA ALA A 57 -13.72 6.56 -11.58
C ALA A 57 -13.71 7.13 -13.02
N ALA A 58 -12.65 7.85 -13.38
CA ALA A 58 -12.48 8.47 -14.71
C ALA A 58 -11.81 7.54 -15.74
N ARG A 59 -11.47 6.31 -15.37
CA ARG A 59 -10.60 5.44 -16.17
C ARG A 59 -11.11 5.19 -17.60
N ASP A 60 -12.42 5.04 -17.78
CA ASP A 60 -13.00 4.71 -19.08
C ASP A 60 -13.05 5.93 -20.00
N LEU A 61 -13.22 7.14 -19.43
CA LEU A 61 -13.08 8.41 -20.14
C LEU A 61 -11.64 8.65 -20.61
N LEU A 62 -10.68 8.13 -19.85
CA LEU A 62 -9.24 8.23 -20.15
C LEU A 62 -8.69 7.01 -20.92
N ASP A 63 -9.56 6.08 -21.33
CA ASP A 63 -9.20 4.79 -21.96
C ASP A 63 -8.12 3.98 -21.20
N MET A 64 -8.05 4.15 -19.87
CA MET A 64 -7.05 3.49 -19.03
C MET A 64 -7.46 2.07 -18.65
N LYS A 65 -6.83 1.09 -19.31
CA LYS A 65 -7.09 -0.35 -19.05
C LYS A 65 -6.35 -0.90 -17.82
N ARG A 66 -5.21 -0.30 -17.48
CA ARG A 66 -4.33 -0.75 -16.41
C ARG A 66 -3.68 0.47 -15.77
N GLN A 67 -3.80 0.61 -14.46
CA GLN A 67 -3.28 1.76 -13.72
C GLN A 67 -2.45 1.27 -12.54
N THR A 68 -1.33 1.94 -12.32
CA THR A 68 -0.48 1.80 -11.14
C THR A 68 -0.35 3.16 -10.49
N PHE A 69 -0.57 3.20 -9.19
CA PHE A 69 -0.51 4.43 -8.40
C PHE A 69 0.52 4.24 -7.29
N PHE A 70 1.36 5.25 -7.09
CA PHE A 70 2.26 5.32 -5.96
C PHE A 70 1.72 6.38 -5.01
N THR A 71 1.45 5.98 -3.77
CA THR A 71 1.03 6.86 -2.69
C THR A 71 1.98 6.68 -1.52
N GLN A 72 2.26 7.75 -0.80
CA GLN A 72 3.22 7.72 0.31
C GLN A 72 2.63 8.31 1.58
N VAL A 73 3.01 7.73 2.71
CA VAL A 73 2.79 8.27 4.05
C VAL A 73 4.14 8.28 4.77
N GLY A 74 4.56 9.45 5.22
CA GLY A 74 5.85 9.64 5.89
C GLY A 74 5.74 9.48 7.41
N GLY A 75 6.83 9.77 8.11
CA GLY A 75 6.85 9.84 9.58
C GLY A 75 7.26 8.55 10.31
N TYR A 76 7.49 7.45 9.60
CA TYR A 76 7.82 6.15 10.22
C TYR A 76 9.29 6.00 10.69
N ASP A 77 10.17 6.96 10.38
CA ASP A 77 11.55 6.95 10.85
C ASP A 77 11.70 7.51 12.27
N THR A 78 11.03 6.84 13.21
CA THR A 78 10.96 7.26 14.60
C THR A 78 12.03 6.57 15.42
N HIS A 79 12.92 7.34 16.05
CA HIS A 79 13.98 6.79 16.93
C HIS A 79 13.65 6.86 18.42
N ALA A 80 12.61 7.59 18.78
CA ALA A 80 12.06 7.72 20.13
C ALA A 80 10.54 8.01 20.04
N ASP A 81 9.87 8.04 21.19
CA ASP A 81 8.47 8.48 21.34
C ASP A 81 7.45 7.77 20.41
N GLN A 82 7.73 6.53 20.00
CA GLN A 82 6.81 5.76 19.15
C GLN A 82 5.49 5.48 19.85
N VAL A 83 5.57 5.18 21.15
CA VAL A 83 4.43 4.93 22.02
C VAL A 83 4.40 6.01 23.09
N HIS A 84 3.22 6.52 23.40
CA HIS A 84 3.03 7.38 24.57
C HIS A 84 2.50 6.52 25.71
N ASP A 85 3.33 6.28 26.72
CA ASP A 85 2.92 5.66 27.98
C ASP A 85 2.70 6.77 29.04
N THR A 86 1.45 7.20 29.20
CA THR A 86 1.05 8.20 30.20
C THR A 86 0.38 7.59 31.44
N GLY A 87 0.49 6.27 31.64
CA GLY A 87 -0.08 5.55 32.78
C GLY A 87 -1.12 4.49 32.41
N PRO A 88 -1.88 3.95 33.39
CA PRO A 88 -2.78 2.83 33.18
C PRO A 88 -3.81 3.12 32.08
N GLY A 89 -3.75 2.35 30.98
CA GLY A 89 -4.61 2.52 29.81
C GLY A 89 -3.93 3.17 28.61
N SER A 90 -2.77 3.81 28.80
CA SER A 90 -1.84 4.13 27.71
C SER A 90 -1.10 2.86 27.28
N GLY A 91 -0.93 2.64 25.98
CA GLY A 91 -0.34 1.40 25.49
C GLY A 91 0.16 1.54 24.06
N SER A 92 0.39 0.43 23.38
CA SER A 92 0.88 0.42 21.98
C SER A 92 -0.09 1.06 20.96
N HIS A 93 -1.26 1.51 21.40
CA HIS A 93 -2.29 2.16 20.59
C HIS A 93 -2.34 3.69 20.79
N THR A 94 -1.38 4.26 21.53
CA THR A 94 -1.23 5.71 21.74
C THR A 94 0.18 6.16 21.37
N GLY A 95 0.32 7.41 20.90
CA GLY A 95 1.61 8.01 20.52
C GLY A 95 1.82 8.13 19.02
N PHE A 96 2.95 8.69 18.63
CA PHE A 96 3.16 9.14 17.25
C PHE A 96 3.07 8.00 16.22
N HIS A 97 3.59 6.80 16.55
CA HIS A 97 3.47 5.67 15.63
C HIS A 97 2.02 5.17 15.50
N ALA A 98 1.25 5.20 16.59
CA ALA A 98 -0.17 4.84 16.55
C ALA A 98 -0.99 5.83 15.71
N ASP A 99 -0.67 7.13 15.76
CA ASP A 99 -1.31 8.15 14.93
C ASP A 99 -1.04 7.93 13.43
N LEU A 100 0.18 7.51 13.06
CA LEU A 100 0.52 7.15 11.69
C LEU A 100 -0.25 5.91 11.21
N LEU A 101 -0.34 4.87 12.05
CA LEU A 101 -1.14 3.68 11.75
C LEU A 101 -2.64 4.00 11.66
N LYS A 102 -3.12 4.98 12.44
CA LYS A 102 -4.48 5.49 12.36
C LYS A 102 -4.74 6.20 11.03
N GLU A 103 -3.85 7.08 10.57
CA GLU A 103 -3.95 7.70 9.24
C GLU A 103 -4.02 6.63 8.14
N MET A 104 -3.13 5.63 8.22
CA MET A 104 -3.13 4.52 7.27
C MET A 104 -4.46 3.76 7.28
N SER A 105 -4.94 3.38 8.47
CA SER A 105 -6.21 2.66 8.65
C SER A 105 -7.40 3.43 8.08
N ASP A 106 -7.57 4.69 8.50
CA ASP A 106 -8.72 5.51 8.10
C ASP A 106 -8.71 5.81 6.59
N ALA A 107 -7.54 6.10 6.01
CA ALA A 107 -7.40 6.41 4.60
C ALA A 107 -7.64 5.18 3.70
N VAL A 108 -7.10 4.02 4.08
CA VAL A 108 -7.34 2.75 3.37
C VAL A 108 -8.79 2.33 3.48
N TYR A 109 -9.41 2.48 4.66
CA TYR A 109 -10.82 2.17 4.86
C TYR A 109 -11.72 3.00 3.93
N ALA A 110 -11.52 4.33 3.92
CA ALA A 110 -12.25 5.22 3.02
C ALA A 110 -12.03 4.87 1.54
N PHE A 111 -10.81 4.49 1.16
CA PHE A 111 -10.50 4.04 -0.19
C PHE A 111 -11.24 2.77 -0.60
N GLN A 112 -11.27 1.75 0.27
CA GLN A 112 -12.01 0.51 -0.02
C GLN A 112 -13.52 0.76 -0.13
N ARG A 113 -14.09 1.59 0.76
CA ARG A 113 -15.50 2.00 0.68
C ARG A 113 -15.80 2.74 -0.63
N ALA A 114 -14.90 3.61 -1.07
CA ALA A 114 -15.06 4.30 -2.35
C ALA A 114 -15.07 3.33 -3.55
N LEU A 115 -14.20 2.31 -3.55
CA LEU A 115 -14.18 1.29 -4.61
C LEU A 115 -15.46 0.44 -4.63
N GLU A 116 -15.98 0.05 -3.48
CA GLU A 116 -17.24 -0.69 -3.36
C GLU A 116 -18.44 0.16 -3.80
N TRP A 117 -18.45 1.44 -3.44
CA TRP A 117 -19.45 2.38 -3.92
C TRP A 117 -19.42 2.51 -5.44
N LEU A 118 -18.22 2.68 -6.02
CA LEU A 118 -18.03 2.76 -7.47
C LEU A 118 -18.53 1.49 -8.17
N ALA A 119 -18.23 0.32 -7.61
CA ALA A 119 -18.68 -0.97 -8.14
C ALA A 119 -20.21 -1.09 -8.21
N THR A 120 -20.94 -0.38 -7.34
CA THR A 120 -22.40 -0.49 -7.22
C THR A 120 -23.13 0.66 -7.93
N ASN A 121 -22.57 1.87 -7.94
CA ASN A 121 -23.30 3.09 -8.28
C ASN A 121 -22.77 3.82 -9.52
N ASN A 122 -21.59 3.46 -10.04
CA ASN A 122 -21.05 4.13 -11.22
C ASN A 122 -21.33 3.28 -12.47
N PRO A 123 -22.23 3.70 -13.37
CA PRO A 123 -22.59 2.92 -14.56
C PRO A 123 -21.48 2.85 -15.60
N THR A 124 -20.49 3.74 -15.53
CA THR A 124 -19.37 3.77 -16.48
C THR A 124 -18.23 2.88 -16.03
N VAL A 125 -18.07 2.65 -14.73
CA VAL A 125 -17.02 1.80 -14.18
C VAL A 125 -17.47 0.35 -14.19
N HIS A 126 -16.56 -0.57 -14.56
CA HIS A 126 -16.82 -2.01 -14.57
C HIS A 126 -17.41 -2.50 -13.23
N ALA A 127 -18.57 -3.18 -13.30
CA ALA A 127 -19.18 -3.82 -12.13
C ALA A 127 -18.17 -4.74 -11.42
N GLY A 128 -17.96 -4.54 -10.12
CA GLY A 128 -16.93 -5.28 -9.37
C GLY A 128 -15.51 -4.72 -9.47
N ILE A 129 -15.33 -3.42 -9.76
CA ILE A 129 -14.01 -2.75 -9.75
C ILE A 129 -13.25 -2.97 -8.43
N SER A 130 -13.95 -3.06 -7.29
CA SER A 130 -13.37 -3.36 -5.98
C SER A 130 -12.60 -4.70 -5.96
N ASP A 131 -13.00 -5.68 -6.78
CA ASP A 131 -12.32 -6.97 -6.92
C ASP A 131 -11.13 -6.92 -7.90
N LYS A 132 -10.91 -5.79 -8.57
CA LYS A 132 -9.86 -5.56 -9.58
C LYS A 132 -8.79 -4.56 -9.12
N VAL A 133 -8.78 -4.20 -7.83
CA VAL A 133 -7.79 -3.31 -7.23
C VAL A 133 -7.11 -4.03 -6.08
N VAL A 134 -5.78 -4.01 -6.07
CA VAL A 134 -4.93 -4.46 -4.95
C VAL A 134 -4.10 -3.27 -4.49
N SER A 135 -4.24 -2.94 -3.21
CA SER A 135 -3.36 -2.01 -2.49
C SER A 135 -2.39 -2.82 -1.65
N PHE A 136 -1.14 -2.38 -1.59
CA PHE A 136 -0.12 -3.04 -0.79
C PHE A 136 0.88 -2.03 -0.23
N THR A 137 1.52 -2.36 0.89
CA THR A 137 2.59 -1.51 1.45
C THR A 137 3.97 -2.00 1.05
N ALA A 138 4.90 -1.06 0.92
CA ALA A 138 6.33 -1.30 0.83
C ALA A 138 7.03 -0.32 1.78
N SER A 139 8.21 -0.70 2.26
CA SER A 139 9.03 0.11 3.17
C SER A 139 10.50 -0.18 2.91
N ASP A 140 11.35 0.83 3.08
CA ASP A 140 12.79 0.74 2.86
C ASP A 140 13.47 -0.02 4.02
N PHE A 141 12.90 0.05 5.22
CA PHE A 141 13.40 -0.60 6.44
C PHE A 141 12.26 -0.97 7.41
N GLY A 142 12.57 -1.86 8.34
CA GLY A 142 11.76 -2.15 9.53
C GLY A 142 12.27 -1.39 10.76
N ARG A 143 11.75 -1.71 11.95
CA ARG A 143 12.32 -1.23 13.23
C ARG A 143 12.91 -2.39 14.02
N THR A 144 13.98 -2.14 14.77
CA THR A 144 14.54 -3.15 15.69
C THR A 144 13.56 -3.43 16.83
N PHE A 145 13.44 -4.69 17.23
CA PHE A 145 12.68 -5.05 18.43
C PHE A 145 13.44 -4.71 19.72
N ARG A 146 14.78 -4.72 19.69
CA ARG A 146 15.60 -4.24 20.79
C ARG A 146 15.54 -2.71 20.86
N SER A 147 15.40 -2.19 22.08
CA SER A 147 15.46 -0.75 22.32
C SER A 147 16.88 -0.19 22.15
N ASN A 148 16.98 1.03 21.62
CA ASN A 148 18.21 1.81 21.56
C ASN A 148 18.42 2.73 22.80
N GLY A 149 17.57 2.59 23.83
CA GLY A 149 17.59 3.40 25.05
C GLY A 149 16.50 4.47 25.11
N PHE A 150 16.04 4.97 23.95
CA PHE A 150 14.95 5.95 23.86
C PHE A 150 13.79 5.48 22.96
N GLY A 151 14.02 4.48 22.11
CA GLY A 151 13.06 3.94 21.16
C GLY A 151 13.65 2.74 20.43
N SER A 152 13.80 2.83 19.11
CA SER A 152 14.26 1.74 18.23
C SER A 152 15.21 2.27 17.15
N ASP A 153 15.92 1.39 16.46
CA ASP A 153 16.75 1.71 15.29
C ASP A 153 16.20 1.05 14.01
N HIS A 154 16.92 1.22 12.89
CA HIS A 154 16.57 0.62 11.61
C HIS A 154 16.74 -0.91 11.63
N GLY A 155 15.64 -1.59 11.31
CA GLY A 155 15.52 -3.03 11.14
C GLY A 155 15.53 -3.46 9.67
N TRP A 156 15.43 -4.77 9.43
CA TRP A 156 15.39 -5.35 8.09
C TRP A 156 14.00 -5.89 7.78
N GLY A 157 13.49 -6.79 8.61
CA GLY A 157 12.13 -7.33 8.49
C GLY A 157 11.05 -6.41 9.03
N GLY A 158 9.87 -6.55 8.45
CA GLY A 158 8.66 -5.82 8.82
C GLY A 158 7.40 -6.54 8.36
N HIS A 159 6.24 -6.01 8.76
CA HIS A 159 4.95 -6.52 8.34
C HIS A 159 4.36 -5.62 7.28
N HIS A 160 4.00 -6.20 6.13
CA HIS A 160 3.34 -5.49 5.03
C HIS A 160 1.88 -5.88 4.93
N TRP A 161 1.03 -4.96 4.49
CA TRP A 161 -0.39 -5.20 4.31
C TRP A 161 -0.67 -5.37 2.82
N VAL A 162 -1.53 -6.34 2.47
CA VAL A 162 -2.09 -6.50 1.14
C VAL A 162 -3.60 -6.48 1.29
N ILE A 163 -4.25 -5.57 0.59
CA ILE A 163 -5.66 -5.23 0.76
C ILE A 163 -6.31 -5.16 -0.62
N GLY A 164 -7.48 -5.74 -0.78
CA GLY A 164 -8.23 -5.66 -2.02
C GLY A 164 -9.37 -6.67 -2.06
N GLY A 165 -10.35 -6.39 -2.91
CA GLY A 165 -11.60 -7.14 -2.93
C GLY A 165 -12.68 -6.55 -2.03
N SER A 166 -13.91 -6.96 -2.31
CA SER A 166 -15.14 -6.62 -1.57
C SER A 166 -15.29 -7.29 -0.18
N GLY A 167 -14.25 -7.98 0.31
CA GLY A 167 -14.23 -8.71 1.58
C GLY A 167 -14.74 -10.15 1.49
N GLY A 168 -14.39 -10.98 2.49
CA GLY A 168 -14.81 -12.38 2.55
C GLY A 168 -13.98 -13.32 1.64
N THR A 169 -14.64 -14.23 0.94
CA THR A 169 -14.01 -15.22 0.03
C THR A 169 -13.87 -14.73 -1.41
N THR A 170 -14.40 -13.54 -1.74
CA THR A 170 -14.36 -12.90 -3.06
C THR A 170 -13.22 -11.88 -3.17
N GLY A 171 -12.92 -11.43 -4.40
CA GLY A 171 -11.92 -10.39 -4.69
C GLY A 171 -10.49 -10.89 -4.90
N ALA A 172 -9.58 -9.94 -5.19
CA ALA A 172 -8.21 -10.24 -5.59
C ALA A 172 -7.34 -10.84 -4.47
N VAL A 173 -7.57 -10.45 -3.21
CA VAL A 173 -6.69 -10.81 -2.09
C VAL A 173 -7.31 -11.88 -1.21
N LYS A 174 -6.58 -12.96 -0.94
CA LYS A 174 -6.94 -13.98 0.07
C LYS A 174 -6.68 -13.43 1.49
N GLY A 175 -7.49 -12.45 1.88
CA GLY A 175 -7.38 -11.79 3.18
C GLY A 175 -7.75 -12.70 4.37
N ARG A 176 -7.62 -12.15 5.58
CA ARG A 176 -7.82 -12.85 6.88
C ARG A 176 -6.76 -13.91 7.20
N TRP A 177 -5.61 -13.84 6.54
CA TRP A 177 -4.46 -14.70 6.77
C TRP A 177 -3.20 -13.87 6.93
N THR A 178 -2.28 -14.38 7.75
CA THR A 178 -0.89 -13.92 7.79
C THR A 178 -0.06 -14.88 6.96
N TYR A 179 0.77 -14.32 6.08
CA TYR A 179 1.68 -15.08 5.22
C TYR A 179 3.11 -14.93 5.75
N GLY A 180 3.85 -16.04 5.81
CA GLY A 180 5.17 -16.11 6.45
C GLY A 180 5.07 -16.49 7.92
N ASN A 181 6.21 -16.46 8.62
CA ASN A 181 6.29 -16.78 10.04
C ASN A 181 6.44 -15.51 10.89
N MET A 182 5.75 -15.46 12.03
CA MET A 182 5.99 -14.42 13.03
C MET A 182 7.41 -14.60 13.61
N PRO A 183 8.16 -13.49 13.82
CA PRO A 183 9.51 -13.58 14.34
C PRO A 183 9.50 -14.08 15.79
N ASN A 184 10.55 -14.79 16.16
CA ASN A 184 10.80 -15.13 17.56
C ASN A 184 11.09 -13.86 18.35
N GLN A 185 10.26 -13.53 19.35
CA GLN A 185 10.42 -12.31 20.15
C GLN A 185 11.54 -12.42 21.20
N TYR A 186 12.18 -13.58 21.35
CA TYR A 186 13.32 -13.76 22.24
C TYR A 186 14.60 -13.19 21.62
N ILE A 187 15.07 -12.05 22.15
CA ILE A 187 16.37 -11.48 21.79
C ILE A 187 17.41 -11.91 22.84
N ALA A 188 18.14 -13.02 22.61
CA ALA A 188 19.39 -13.21 23.36
C ALA A 188 20.38 -12.15 22.87
N GLY A 189 21.08 -11.48 23.80
CA GLY A 189 21.94 -10.30 23.56
C GLY A 189 23.11 -10.50 22.59
N GLY A 190 22.83 -10.75 21.32
CA GLY A 190 23.79 -11.08 20.25
C GLY A 190 23.24 -11.90 19.06
N GLY A 191 21.92 -12.11 18.92
CA GLY A 191 21.34 -12.88 17.80
C GLY A 191 20.90 -14.29 18.19
N GLY A 192 20.16 -14.42 19.29
CA GLY A 192 19.81 -15.71 19.89
C GLY A 192 18.82 -16.59 19.12
N SER A 193 18.18 -16.07 18.08
CA SER A 193 17.24 -16.81 17.25
C SER A 193 17.71 -16.83 15.80
N SER A 194 17.39 -17.91 15.08
CA SER A 194 17.78 -18.10 13.68
C SER A 194 17.22 -17.05 12.71
N ASP A 195 16.25 -16.26 13.17
CA ASP A 195 15.61 -15.17 12.45
C ASP A 195 16.06 -13.78 12.92
N ASP A 196 17.04 -13.66 13.83
CA ASP A 196 17.67 -12.38 14.21
C ASP A 196 19.03 -12.22 13.53
N SER A 197 19.21 -11.12 12.79
CA SER A 197 20.55 -10.72 12.33
C SER A 197 21.36 -9.98 13.42
N GLY A 198 20.78 -9.83 14.61
CA GLY A 198 21.34 -9.19 15.79
C GLY A 198 20.54 -7.96 16.20
N HIS A 199 20.44 -7.73 17.51
CA HIS A 199 19.74 -6.58 18.11
C HIS A 199 18.23 -6.53 17.77
N GLY A 200 17.58 -7.68 17.58
CA GLY A 200 16.17 -7.74 17.22
C GLY A 200 15.91 -7.19 15.81
N ARG A 201 16.88 -7.34 14.91
CA ARG A 201 16.73 -7.04 13.48
C ARG A 201 16.32 -8.34 12.78
N TRP A 202 15.01 -8.53 12.69
CA TRP A 202 14.45 -9.74 12.11
C TRP A 202 14.77 -9.90 10.63
N ILE A 203 15.06 -11.12 10.23
CA ILE A 203 15.28 -11.54 8.85
C ILE A 203 13.91 -11.95 8.27
N PRO A 204 13.42 -11.31 7.19
CA PRO A 204 12.16 -11.70 6.57
C PRO A 204 12.17 -13.16 6.13
N THR A 205 11.08 -13.88 6.41
CA THR A 205 10.85 -15.23 5.85
C THR A 205 10.34 -15.21 4.41
N ILE A 206 9.84 -14.05 3.96
CA ILE A 206 9.41 -13.78 2.59
C ILE A 206 10.25 -12.60 2.09
N SER A 207 10.93 -12.78 0.97
CA SER A 207 11.71 -11.72 0.34
C SER A 207 10.84 -10.71 -0.40
N VAL A 208 11.41 -9.53 -0.67
CA VAL A 208 10.78 -8.51 -1.53
C VAL A 208 10.48 -9.06 -2.93
N ASP A 209 11.35 -9.91 -3.48
CA ASP A 209 11.16 -10.52 -4.80
C ASP A 209 9.96 -11.48 -4.81
N GLU A 210 9.81 -12.35 -3.81
CA GLU A 210 8.64 -13.25 -3.71
C GLU A 210 7.33 -12.47 -3.53
N TYR A 211 7.36 -11.43 -2.69
CA TYR A 211 6.23 -10.53 -2.45
C TYR A 211 5.82 -9.78 -3.72
N SER A 212 6.77 -9.13 -4.39
CA SER A 212 6.51 -8.36 -5.61
C SER A 212 6.20 -9.26 -6.82
N ALA A 213 6.78 -10.45 -6.93
CA ALA A 213 6.46 -11.41 -7.98
C ALA A 213 5.01 -11.89 -7.89
N THR A 214 4.51 -12.12 -6.68
CA THR A 214 3.10 -12.48 -6.44
C THR A 214 2.16 -11.38 -6.97
N LEU A 215 2.44 -10.12 -6.63
CA LEU A 215 1.69 -8.94 -7.09
C LEU A 215 1.77 -8.77 -8.62
N ALA A 216 2.98 -8.89 -9.20
CA ALA A 216 3.21 -8.73 -10.63
C ALA A 216 2.49 -9.81 -11.46
N LYS A 217 2.48 -11.06 -10.96
CA LYS A 217 1.77 -12.16 -11.59
C LYS A 217 0.27 -11.91 -11.62
N TRP A 218 -0.33 -11.50 -10.50
CA TRP A 218 -1.75 -11.10 -10.45
C TRP A 218 -2.05 -9.93 -11.38
N PHE A 219 -1.13 -8.98 -11.46
CA PHE A 219 -1.26 -7.87 -12.40
C PHE A 219 -1.20 -8.35 -13.85
N GLY A 220 -0.61 -9.51 -14.15
CA GLY A 220 -0.63 -10.15 -15.48
C GLY A 220 0.74 -10.33 -16.12
N VAL A 221 1.83 -10.24 -15.35
CA VAL A 221 3.16 -10.67 -15.83
C VAL A 221 3.16 -12.19 -15.97
N SER A 222 3.58 -12.70 -17.13
CA SER A 222 3.67 -14.15 -17.36
C SER A 222 4.77 -14.79 -16.51
N ASN A 223 4.62 -16.07 -16.18
CA ASN A 223 5.65 -16.82 -15.42
C ASN A 223 7.04 -16.77 -16.09
N SER A 224 7.09 -16.75 -17.42
CA SER A 224 8.34 -16.65 -18.18
C SER A 224 9.04 -15.30 -18.05
N ASN A 225 8.28 -14.24 -17.75
CA ASN A 225 8.80 -12.88 -17.62
C ASN A 225 9.10 -12.51 -16.16
N LEU A 226 8.64 -13.30 -15.18
CA LEU A 226 8.91 -13.02 -13.77
C LEU A 226 10.41 -13.02 -13.47
N ASP A 227 11.21 -13.90 -14.08
CA ASP A 227 12.67 -13.92 -13.86
C ASP A 227 13.39 -12.72 -14.51
N VAL A 228 12.77 -12.08 -15.51
CA VAL A 228 13.30 -10.85 -16.10
C VAL A 228 13.06 -9.67 -15.17
N VAL A 229 11.89 -9.61 -14.54
CA VAL A 229 11.51 -8.54 -13.61
C VAL A 229 12.16 -8.72 -12.23
N PHE A 230 12.26 -9.96 -11.75
CA PHE A 230 12.81 -10.32 -10.45
C PHE A 230 13.94 -11.37 -10.60
N PRO A 231 15.17 -10.95 -10.95
CA PRO A 231 16.25 -11.88 -11.24
C PRO A 231 16.64 -12.79 -10.07
N ASN A 232 16.44 -12.36 -8.81
CA ASN A 232 16.76 -13.20 -7.66
C ASN A 232 15.63 -14.17 -7.30
N LEU A 233 14.46 -14.11 -7.95
CA LEU A 233 13.31 -14.99 -7.68
C LEU A 233 13.67 -16.47 -7.83
N THR A 234 14.62 -16.79 -8.73
CA THR A 234 15.15 -18.14 -8.94
C THR A 234 15.87 -18.73 -7.73
N ARG A 235 16.27 -17.90 -6.75
CA ARG A 235 16.94 -18.33 -5.50
C ARG A 235 15.96 -18.78 -4.42
N PHE A 236 14.66 -18.56 -4.62
CA PHE A 236 13.63 -18.87 -3.65
C PHE A 236 12.79 -20.07 -4.10
N ALA A 237 12.47 -20.95 -3.14
CA ALA A 237 11.62 -22.10 -3.41
C ALA A 237 10.16 -21.70 -3.71
N GLN A 238 9.70 -20.58 -3.15
CA GLN A 238 8.32 -20.12 -3.26
C GLN A 238 8.23 -18.86 -4.14
N ARG A 239 8.02 -19.06 -5.45
CA ARG A 239 7.93 -17.94 -6.42
C ARG A 239 6.65 -17.10 -6.32
N ASP A 240 5.61 -17.68 -5.72
CA ASP A 240 4.29 -17.08 -5.52
C ASP A 240 3.87 -17.39 -4.09
N VAL A 241 3.71 -16.34 -3.28
CA VAL A 241 3.36 -16.44 -1.86
C VAL A 241 1.91 -16.89 -1.67
N GLY A 242 1.07 -16.73 -2.69
CA GLY A 242 -0.28 -17.27 -2.72
C GLY A 242 -1.33 -16.40 -2.04
N PHE A 243 -1.02 -15.15 -1.66
CA PHE A 243 -1.96 -14.20 -1.07
C PHE A 243 -2.93 -13.56 -2.08
N LEU A 244 -2.75 -13.81 -3.39
CA LEU A 244 -3.67 -13.37 -4.45
C LEU A 244 -4.41 -14.56 -5.07
N ARG A 245 -5.58 -14.28 -5.66
CA ARG A 245 -6.42 -15.23 -6.42
C ARG A 245 -6.12 -15.18 -7.91
#